data_AF-A0A973GSE6-F1
#
_entry.id   AF-A0A973GSE6-F1
#
_cell.length_a   1.000
_cell.length_b   1.000
_cell.length_c   1.000
_cell.angle_alpha   90.00
_cell.angle_beta   90.00
_cell.angle_gamma   90.00
#
_symmetry.space_group_name_H-M   'P 1'
#
loop_
_entity.id
_entity.type
_entity.pdbx_description
1 polymer ?
#
loop_
_entity_poly.entity_id
_entity_poly.type
_entity_poly.pdbx_seq_one_letter_code
_entity_poly.pdbx_strand_id
1 'polypeptide(L)'
;MIRTKKAWLAGILLFLAACTQTTESTHIVLQKADENTILSAAIVSPFTFEESVETTYDKTTIKTVLNPMDNTRTGYSWLISKVSEGSVGYTETSFRSTYDSEGELLSKEYIPNSEVYYDGKPTIYQYGATVQKGAYFNARSITKYGFDCVGCYIGLDGAAGTSAGIRLNGSSIRQSNGTWLDGITYDGYYVVAADKAFPNCTILEISNHTFSGMGLTSGVPFLALVVDRGSAITTNKLDLFVGSEKNINVVTNKRTANSKVTVVGFLKWTKNGLGERICK
;
A
#
# COMPACT_ATOMS: atom_id res chain seq x y z
N MET A 1 56.58 -80.22 11.59
CA MET A 1 55.66 -81.35 11.40
C MET A 1 54.66 -80.99 10.31
N ILE A 2 54.62 -81.76 9.22
CA ILE A 2 53.52 -81.97 8.24
C ILE A 2 53.14 -80.75 7.37
N ARG A 3 53.63 -80.62 6.12
CA ARG A 3 53.32 -81.29 4.82
C ARG A 3 52.08 -80.75 4.07
N THR A 4 52.33 -80.51 2.79
CA THR A 4 51.59 -79.83 1.72
C THR A 4 50.48 -80.66 1.06
N LYS A 5 49.49 -80.01 0.39
CA LYS A 5 49.26 -80.00 -1.09
C LYS A 5 47.91 -79.38 -1.53
N LYS A 6 47.86 -79.01 -2.83
CA LYS A 6 46.91 -78.17 -3.60
C LYS A 6 45.68 -78.91 -4.18
N ALA A 7 44.64 -78.11 -4.51
CA ALA A 7 43.62 -78.18 -5.59
C ALA A 7 42.66 -79.42 -5.62
N TRP A 8 41.40 -79.41 -6.06
CA TRP A 8 40.71 -78.79 -7.22
C TRP A 8 39.15 -78.88 -7.07
N LEU A 9 38.41 -78.36 -8.07
CA LEU A 9 36.93 -78.21 -8.26
C LEU A 9 36.00 -79.40 -7.91
N ALA A 10 34.74 -79.07 -7.57
CA ALA A 10 33.54 -79.86 -7.90
C ALA A 10 32.31 -78.95 -8.07
N GLY A 11 31.56 -79.13 -9.17
CA GLY A 11 30.26 -78.49 -9.44
C GLY A 11 29.10 -79.49 -9.31
N ILE A 12 27.87 -78.99 -9.15
CA ILE A 12 26.62 -79.77 -9.26
C ILE A 12 25.53 -78.94 -9.95
N LEU A 13 24.88 -79.59 -10.92
CA LEU A 13 23.78 -79.17 -11.79
C LEU A 13 22.48 -78.80 -11.05
N LEU A 14 21.71 -77.88 -11.62
CA LEU A 14 20.27 -77.71 -11.35
C LEU A 14 19.48 -77.73 -12.66
N PHE A 15 18.45 -78.58 -12.68
CA PHE A 15 17.56 -78.90 -13.80
C PHE A 15 16.65 -77.72 -14.18
N LEU A 16 16.54 -77.42 -15.48
CA LEU A 16 15.47 -76.61 -16.06
C LEU A 16 14.55 -77.52 -16.89
N ALA A 17 13.29 -77.63 -16.46
CA ALA A 17 12.22 -78.24 -17.23
C ALA A 17 11.46 -77.16 -18.02
N ALA A 18 11.19 -77.45 -19.29
CA ALA A 18 10.58 -76.56 -20.27
C ALA A 18 9.06 -76.49 -20.14
N CYS A 19 8.48 -75.33 -20.48
CA CYS A 19 7.12 -75.23 -20.97
C CYS A 19 7.02 -74.14 -22.08
N THR A 20 6.98 -74.63 -23.32
CA THR A 20 6.24 -74.14 -24.50
C THR A 20 5.73 -72.70 -24.53
N GLN A 21 6.33 -71.88 -25.41
CA GLN A 21 5.66 -70.72 -26.02
C GLN A 21 5.17 -71.12 -27.41
N THR A 22 3.87 -71.04 -27.63
CA THR A 22 3.23 -71.12 -28.95
C THR A 22 3.57 -69.85 -29.73
N THR A 23 4.38 -69.98 -30.78
CA THR A 23 4.59 -68.94 -31.79
C THR A 23 3.41 -68.94 -32.75
N GLU A 24 2.47 -68.01 -32.57
CA GLU A 24 1.53 -67.65 -33.63
C GLU A 24 2.26 -66.78 -34.66
N SER A 25 2.36 -67.29 -35.89
CA SER A 25 2.88 -66.53 -37.02
C SER A 25 1.81 -65.55 -37.52
N THR A 26 1.98 -64.26 -37.26
CA THR A 26 1.18 -63.22 -37.94
C THR A 26 1.67 -63.07 -39.37
N HIS A 27 0.92 -63.56 -40.34
CA HIS A 27 1.13 -63.25 -41.75
C HIS A 27 0.79 -61.77 -41.99
N ILE A 28 1.79 -60.94 -42.28
CA ILE A 28 1.57 -59.57 -42.75
C ILE A 28 1.25 -59.64 -44.25
N VAL A 29 0.01 -59.33 -44.61
CA VAL A 29 -0.38 -59.11 -46.01
C VAL A 29 -0.21 -57.62 -46.30
N LEU A 30 0.82 -57.25 -47.05
CA LEU A 30 0.95 -55.90 -47.60
C LEU A 30 0.03 -55.81 -48.83
N GLN A 31 -1.09 -55.12 -48.71
CA GLN A 31 -1.90 -54.74 -49.86
C GLN A 31 -1.23 -53.57 -50.58
N LYS A 32 -0.96 -53.76 -51.88
CA LYS A 32 -0.49 -52.71 -52.78
C LYS A 32 -1.69 -51.81 -53.12
N ALA A 33 -1.58 -50.51 -52.81
CA ALA A 33 -2.63 -49.54 -53.13
C ALA A 33 -2.69 -49.34 -54.66
N ASP A 34 -3.89 -49.46 -55.24
CA ASP A 34 -4.14 -49.08 -56.61
C ASP A 34 -4.20 -47.54 -56.72
N GLU A 35 -3.36 -47.01 -57.60
CA GLU A 35 -3.33 -45.61 -58.00
C GLU A 35 -4.61 -45.28 -58.79
N ASN A 36 -5.66 -44.83 -58.12
CA ASN A 36 -6.63 -43.82 -58.62
C ASN A 36 -7.92 -43.78 -57.78
N THR A 37 -7.81 -43.36 -56.53
CA THR A 37 -8.98 -42.83 -55.83
C THR A 37 -8.53 -41.68 -54.94
N ILE A 38 -8.47 -40.47 -55.51
CA ILE A 38 -8.47 -39.25 -54.70
C ILE A 38 -9.89 -39.12 -54.15
N LEU A 39 -10.14 -39.79 -53.02
CA LEU A 39 -11.22 -39.41 -52.13
C LEU A 39 -10.86 -38.04 -51.59
N SER A 40 -11.58 -37.00 -52.03
CA SER A 40 -11.61 -35.72 -51.31
C SER A 40 -12.39 -35.93 -50.00
N ALA A 41 -11.86 -36.75 -49.10
CA ALA A 41 -12.20 -36.64 -47.70
C ALA A 41 -11.65 -35.28 -47.28
N ALA A 42 -12.53 -34.31 -47.05
CA ALA A 42 -12.15 -33.17 -46.23
C ALA A 42 -11.59 -33.79 -44.95
N ILE A 43 -10.28 -33.64 -44.72
CA ILE A 43 -9.65 -34.07 -43.48
C ILE A 43 -10.23 -33.11 -42.43
N VAL A 44 -11.38 -33.47 -41.86
CA VAL A 44 -11.85 -32.86 -40.63
C VAL A 44 -10.84 -33.34 -39.60
N SER A 45 -9.92 -32.45 -39.25
CA SER A 45 -8.96 -32.72 -38.17
C SER A 45 -9.77 -33.18 -36.96
N PRO A 46 -9.50 -34.37 -36.38
CA PRO A 46 -10.28 -34.90 -35.26
C PRO A 46 -10.10 -34.08 -33.97
N PHE A 47 -9.25 -33.06 -34.02
CA PHE A 47 -8.99 -32.11 -32.96
C PHE A 47 -8.85 -30.69 -33.53
N THR A 48 -9.14 -29.70 -32.70
CA THR A 48 -8.90 -28.28 -32.96
C THR A 48 -7.90 -27.72 -31.97
N PHE A 49 -7.20 -26.65 -32.35
CA PHE A 49 -6.25 -25.95 -31.48
C PHE A 49 -6.70 -24.51 -31.26
N GLU A 50 -6.47 -24.03 -30.05
CA GLU A 50 -6.66 -22.62 -29.67
C GLU A 50 -5.40 -22.14 -28.92
N GLU A 51 -4.89 -20.98 -29.31
CA GLU A 51 -3.83 -20.32 -28.54
C GLU A 51 -4.45 -19.34 -27.55
N SER A 52 -4.00 -19.40 -26.30
CA SER A 52 -4.44 -18.51 -25.23
C SER A 52 -3.23 -17.91 -24.52
N VAL A 53 -3.39 -16.70 -24.00
CA VAL A 53 -2.38 -16.03 -23.17
C VAL A 53 -2.90 -16.00 -21.74
N GLU A 54 -2.07 -16.46 -20.80
CA GLU A 54 -2.32 -16.31 -19.37
C GLU A 54 -1.39 -15.25 -18.76
N THR A 55 -1.95 -14.38 -17.93
CA THR A 55 -1.20 -13.34 -17.21
C THR A 55 -0.93 -13.77 -15.78
N THR A 56 0.34 -13.80 -15.38
CA THR A 56 0.77 -14.01 -14.01
C THR A 56 1.35 -12.72 -13.44
N TYR A 57 0.70 -12.15 -12.42
CA TYR A 57 1.17 -10.93 -11.76
C TYR A 57 2.31 -11.21 -10.77
N ASP A 58 3.27 -10.29 -10.72
CA ASP A 58 4.34 -10.33 -9.75
C ASP A 58 3.81 -10.13 -8.33
N LYS A 59 4.32 -10.93 -7.39
CA LYS A 59 4.00 -10.79 -5.96
C LYS A 59 4.85 -9.73 -5.26
N THR A 60 5.67 -8.99 -6.00
CA THR A 60 6.57 -7.99 -5.44
C THR A 60 5.80 -6.74 -5.02
N THR A 61 6.17 -6.17 -3.87
CA THR A 61 5.57 -4.91 -3.43
C THR A 61 5.95 -3.78 -4.40
N ILE A 62 4.95 -3.01 -4.82
CA ILE A 62 5.16 -1.82 -5.67
C ILE A 62 6.16 -0.89 -4.97
N LYS A 63 7.28 -0.61 -5.64
CA LYS A 63 8.30 0.30 -5.13
C LYS A 63 7.74 1.73 -5.06
N THR A 64 8.20 2.51 -4.09
CA THR A 64 7.87 3.94 -3.97
C THR A 64 9.11 4.78 -4.22
N VAL A 65 8.96 5.83 -5.03
CA VAL A 65 10.02 6.80 -5.33
C VAL A 65 9.55 8.20 -4.91
N LEU A 66 10.45 8.97 -4.28
CA LEU A 66 10.22 10.35 -3.92
C LEU A 66 11.14 11.26 -4.74
N ASN A 67 10.54 12.08 -5.60
CA ASN A 67 11.24 13.03 -6.46
C ASN A 67 11.33 14.43 -5.84
N PRO A 68 12.39 15.18 -6.14
CA PRO A 68 12.47 16.60 -5.77
C PRO A 68 11.40 17.42 -6.50
N MET A 69 11.18 18.63 -6.00
CA MET A 69 10.34 19.62 -6.69
C MET A 69 11.00 20.00 -8.02
N ASP A 70 10.21 20.10 -9.09
CA ASP A 70 10.65 20.59 -10.39
C ASP A 70 9.86 21.83 -10.83
N ASN A 71 10.19 22.36 -12.02
CA ASN A 71 9.58 23.58 -12.56
C ASN A 71 8.10 23.45 -12.94
N THR A 72 7.53 22.24 -12.93
CA THR A 72 6.09 22.01 -13.18
C THR A 72 5.25 22.21 -11.92
N ARG A 73 5.89 22.31 -10.76
CA ARG A 73 5.25 22.39 -9.45
C ARG A 73 5.22 23.83 -8.95
N THR A 74 4.05 24.31 -8.54
CA THR A 74 3.84 25.67 -8.03
C THR A 74 3.44 25.71 -6.55
N GLY A 75 3.38 24.55 -5.89
CA GLY A 75 3.02 24.45 -4.48
C GLY A 75 4.18 24.70 -3.54
N TYR A 76 4.06 24.16 -2.32
CA TYR A 76 5.04 24.34 -1.26
C TYR A 76 6.16 23.30 -1.37
N SER A 77 7.41 23.77 -1.39
CA SER A 77 8.61 22.93 -1.56
C SER A 77 8.79 21.86 -0.50
N TRP A 78 8.17 22.01 0.68
CA TRP A 78 8.22 21.07 1.80
C TRP A 78 7.02 20.11 1.83
N LEU A 79 6.02 20.29 0.97
CA LEU A 79 4.83 19.46 0.89
C LEU A 79 4.94 18.47 -0.28
N ILE A 80 4.55 17.22 -0.02
CA ILE A 80 4.68 16.09 -0.94
C ILE A 80 3.29 15.63 -1.36
N SER A 81 3.10 15.28 -2.63
CA SER A 81 1.88 14.61 -3.10
C SER A 81 2.21 13.46 -4.03
N LYS A 82 1.28 12.51 -4.17
CA LYS A 82 1.37 11.48 -5.20
C LYS A 82 1.18 12.12 -6.57
N VAL A 83 1.97 11.71 -7.55
CA VAL A 83 1.89 12.18 -8.95
C VAL A 83 1.74 11.04 -9.96
N SER A 84 2.06 9.81 -9.57
CA SER A 84 1.84 8.63 -10.41
C SER A 84 1.50 7.43 -9.54
N GLU A 85 0.45 6.70 -9.91
CA GLU A 85 0.19 5.38 -9.35
C GLU A 85 1.17 4.37 -9.93
N GLY A 86 1.70 3.50 -9.08
CA GLY A 86 2.54 2.40 -9.52
C GLY A 86 1.71 1.22 -10.02
N SER A 87 2.38 0.27 -10.66
CA SER A 87 1.81 -1.01 -11.09
C SER A 87 2.76 -2.14 -10.72
N VAL A 88 2.20 -3.30 -10.40
CA VAL A 88 2.99 -4.54 -10.34
C VAL A 88 3.45 -4.93 -11.73
N GLY A 89 4.58 -5.64 -11.82
CA GLY A 89 4.98 -6.31 -13.04
C GLY A 89 4.09 -7.53 -13.29
N TYR A 90 4.15 -8.06 -14.50
CA TYR A 90 3.46 -9.30 -14.86
C TYR A 90 4.18 -10.02 -15.99
N THR A 91 3.95 -11.32 -16.08
CA THR A 91 4.41 -12.17 -17.18
C THR A 91 3.20 -12.66 -17.95
N GLU A 92 3.25 -12.55 -19.27
CA GLU A 92 2.31 -13.20 -20.17
C GLU A 92 2.93 -14.48 -20.72
N THR A 93 2.18 -15.57 -20.66
CA THR A 93 2.63 -16.90 -21.07
C THR A 93 1.62 -17.48 -22.06
N SER A 94 2.08 -17.91 -23.24
CA SER A 94 1.18 -18.49 -24.25
C SER A 94 1.07 -20.00 -24.08
N PHE A 95 -0.14 -20.50 -24.26
CA PHE A 95 -0.49 -21.91 -24.21
C PHE A 95 -1.28 -22.30 -25.45
N ARG A 96 -1.06 -23.52 -25.93
CA ARG A 96 -1.89 -24.16 -26.95
C ARG A 96 -2.79 -25.18 -26.28
N SER A 97 -4.09 -24.93 -26.36
CA SER A 97 -5.13 -25.87 -25.95
C SER A 97 -5.55 -26.74 -27.13
N THR A 98 -5.72 -28.03 -26.90
CA THR A 98 -6.22 -29.00 -27.90
C THR A 98 -7.58 -29.49 -27.45
N TYR A 99 -8.57 -29.42 -28.33
CA TYR A 99 -9.93 -29.88 -28.07
C TYR A 99 -10.32 -31.01 -29.02
N ASP A 100 -11.20 -31.90 -28.58
CA ASP A 100 -11.79 -32.92 -29.46
C ASP A 100 -12.88 -32.33 -30.37
N SER A 101 -13.53 -33.19 -31.16
CA SER A 101 -14.62 -32.82 -32.05
C SER A 101 -15.92 -32.42 -31.34
N GLU A 102 -16.06 -32.72 -30.05
CA GLU A 102 -17.21 -32.37 -29.22
C GLU A 102 -16.98 -31.06 -28.44
N GLY A 103 -15.73 -30.55 -28.43
CA GLY A 103 -15.33 -29.31 -27.79
C GLY A 103 -14.71 -29.51 -26.40
N GLU A 104 -14.45 -30.74 -25.98
CA GLU A 104 -13.84 -31.03 -24.68
C GLU A 104 -12.32 -30.82 -24.72
N LEU A 105 -11.77 -30.21 -23.66
CA LEU A 105 -10.34 -29.91 -23.56
C LEU A 105 -9.55 -31.21 -23.31
N LEU A 106 -8.69 -31.57 -24.26
CA LEU A 106 -7.82 -32.75 -24.17
C LEU A 106 -6.46 -32.43 -23.53
N SER A 107 -5.86 -31.31 -23.90
CA SER A 107 -4.56 -30.88 -23.36
C SER A 107 -4.39 -29.36 -23.40
N LYS A 108 -3.54 -28.85 -22.51
CA LYS A 108 -3.06 -27.48 -22.53
C LYS A 108 -1.55 -27.49 -22.36
N GLU A 109 -0.84 -27.07 -23.39
CA GLU A 109 0.62 -27.14 -23.45
C GLU A 109 1.21 -25.73 -23.49
N TYR A 110 2.24 -25.51 -22.69
CA TYR A 110 3.05 -24.28 -22.76
C TYR A 110 3.75 -24.18 -24.12
N ILE A 111 3.72 -23.00 -24.73
CA ILE A 111 4.47 -22.72 -25.96
C ILE A 111 5.89 -22.29 -25.57
N PRO A 112 6.94 -23.05 -25.92
CA PRO A 112 8.31 -22.74 -25.52
C PRO A 112 8.77 -21.33 -25.93
N ASN A 113 9.41 -20.62 -24.99
CA ASN A 113 9.92 -19.25 -25.16
C ASN A 113 8.84 -18.19 -25.47
N SER A 114 7.57 -18.46 -25.15
CA SER A 114 6.47 -17.49 -25.32
C SER A 114 6.35 -16.46 -24.20
N GLU A 115 7.15 -16.58 -23.14
CA GLU A 115 7.05 -15.70 -21.99
C GLU A 115 7.48 -14.28 -22.34
N VAL A 116 6.59 -13.32 -22.10
CA VAL A 116 6.88 -11.89 -22.22
C VAL A 116 6.74 -11.25 -20.85
N TYR A 117 7.81 -10.61 -20.39
CA TYR A 117 7.85 -9.97 -19.07
C TYR A 117 7.64 -8.46 -19.19
N TYR A 118 6.75 -7.94 -18.34
CA TYR A 118 6.40 -6.53 -18.26
C TYR A 118 6.82 -5.97 -16.89
N ASP A 119 7.74 -5.01 -16.92
CA ASP A 119 8.23 -4.35 -15.70
C ASP A 119 7.13 -3.56 -14.99
N GLY A 120 7.08 -3.72 -13.67
CA GLY A 120 6.26 -2.88 -12.80
C GLY A 120 6.76 -1.43 -12.74
N LYS A 121 5.83 -0.49 -12.57
CA LYS A 121 6.15 0.93 -12.41
C LYS A 121 6.06 1.34 -10.94
N PRO A 122 7.01 2.13 -10.41
CA PRO A 122 6.92 2.57 -9.02
C PRO A 122 5.78 3.58 -8.84
N THR A 123 5.24 3.64 -7.61
CA THR A 123 4.42 4.78 -7.20
C THR A 123 5.34 5.99 -7.02
N ILE A 124 4.99 7.12 -7.63
CA ILE A 124 5.81 8.34 -7.59
C ILE A 124 5.14 9.38 -6.69
N TYR A 125 5.91 9.83 -5.70
CA TYR A 125 5.62 11.01 -4.90
C TYR A 125 6.59 12.13 -5.26
N GLN A 126 6.15 13.37 -5.11
CA GLN A 126 6.96 14.53 -5.47
C GLN A 126 6.71 15.73 -4.55
N TYR A 127 7.79 16.43 -4.19
CA TYR A 127 7.73 17.72 -3.48
C TYR A 127 7.06 18.83 -4.33
N GLY A 128 6.75 19.97 -3.71
CA GLY A 128 6.12 21.11 -4.40
C GLY A 128 4.59 21.03 -4.48
N ALA A 129 3.95 20.33 -3.54
CA ALA A 129 2.50 20.14 -3.54
C ALA A 129 1.73 21.37 -3.05
N THR A 130 0.54 21.57 -3.61
CA THR A 130 -0.48 22.43 -2.99
C THR A 130 -1.15 21.70 -1.83
N VAL A 131 -1.77 22.44 -0.93
CA VAL A 131 -2.52 21.83 0.18
C VAL A 131 -3.78 21.16 -0.38
N GLN A 132 -3.76 19.83 -0.42
CA GLN A 132 -4.85 19.00 -0.94
C GLN A 132 -4.89 17.66 -0.21
N LYS A 133 -6.04 16.97 -0.25
CA LYS A 133 -6.20 15.64 0.35
C LYS A 133 -5.14 14.67 -0.19
N GLY A 134 -4.52 13.91 0.71
CA GLY A 134 -3.44 12.96 0.40
C GLY A 134 -2.05 13.59 0.29
N ALA A 135 -1.94 14.93 0.27
CA ALA A 135 -0.64 15.58 0.41
C ALA A 135 -0.12 15.40 1.85
N TYR A 136 1.19 15.24 2.01
CA TYR A 136 1.79 15.05 3.32
C TYR A 136 3.15 15.75 3.43
N PHE A 137 3.61 15.95 4.65
CA PHE A 137 4.97 16.37 4.94
C PHE A 137 5.51 15.62 6.15
N ASN A 138 6.83 15.54 6.25
CA ASN A 138 7.48 15.10 7.48
C ASN A 138 7.69 16.34 8.35
N ALA A 139 7.07 16.35 9.52
CA ALA A 139 7.16 17.48 10.43
C ALA A 139 8.59 17.60 10.95
N ARG A 140 9.18 18.80 10.82
CA ARG A 140 10.48 19.09 11.44
C ARG A 140 10.36 19.09 12.96
N SER A 141 9.26 19.62 13.46
CA SER A 141 8.93 19.65 14.87
C SER A 141 7.43 19.81 15.04
N ILE A 142 6.87 19.10 16.00
CA ILE A 142 5.54 19.39 16.54
C ILE A 142 5.77 19.83 17.98
N THR A 143 5.62 21.12 18.23
CA THR A 143 5.74 21.70 19.58
C THR A 143 4.40 21.60 20.30
N LYS A 144 4.36 22.12 21.54
CA LYS A 144 3.13 22.21 22.31
C LYS A 144 2.94 23.66 22.74
N TYR A 145 1.69 24.12 22.77
CA TYR A 145 1.32 25.44 23.28
C TYR A 145 0.09 25.37 24.18
N GLY A 146 -0.05 26.37 25.04
CA GLY A 146 -1.23 26.58 25.87
C GLY A 146 -2.06 27.79 25.43
N PHE A 147 -3.26 27.94 25.97
CA PHE A 147 -4.13 29.09 25.72
C PHE A 147 -3.53 30.40 26.26
N ASP A 148 -2.70 30.28 27.30
CA ASP A 148 -1.96 31.33 27.98
C ASP A 148 -0.57 31.55 27.39
N CYS A 149 -0.40 31.24 26.10
CA CYS A 149 0.88 31.40 25.43
C CYS A 149 1.42 32.82 25.45
N VAL A 150 2.74 32.97 25.37
CA VAL A 150 3.36 34.29 25.15
C VAL A 150 2.85 34.87 23.82
N GLY A 151 2.09 35.98 23.92
CA GLY A 151 1.46 36.64 22.77
C GLY A 151 0.01 36.22 22.51
N CYS A 152 -0.51 35.22 23.23
CA CYS A 152 -1.94 34.90 23.23
C CYS A 152 -2.72 35.99 24.00
N TYR A 153 -3.81 36.46 23.42
CA TYR A 153 -4.74 37.36 24.10
C TYR A 153 -5.81 36.55 24.83
N ILE A 154 -5.82 36.66 26.16
CA ILE A 154 -6.84 36.06 27.02
C ILE A 154 -7.95 37.11 27.21
N GLY A 155 -9.17 36.75 26.81
CA GLY A 155 -10.35 37.59 27.01
C GLY A 155 -10.77 37.70 28.47
N LEU A 156 -11.70 38.62 28.75
CA LEU A 156 -12.28 38.81 30.08
C LEU A 156 -13.03 37.57 30.60
N ASP A 157 -13.46 36.69 29.69
CA ASP A 157 -14.08 35.40 29.96
C ASP A 157 -13.07 34.30 30.31
N GLY A 158 -11.77 34.63 30.39
CA GLY A 158 -10.70 33.68 30.71
C GLY A 158 -10.35 32.74 29.55
N ALA A 159 -10.82 33.01 28.34
CA ALA A 159 -10.56 32.20 27.15
C ALA A 159 -9.72 32.96 26.10
N ALA A 160 -8.86 32.23 25.40
CA ALA A 160 -8.13 32.71 24.24
C ALA A 160 -8.90 32.36 22.95
N GLY A 161 -8.71 33.17 21.91
CA GLY A 161 -9.25 32.92 20.57
C GLY A 161 -8.17 32.45 19.62
N THR A 162 -8.44 31.38 18.86
CA THR A 162 -7.57 30.94 17.77
C THR A 162 -7.77 31.78 16.51
N SER A 163 -6.87 31.67 15.54
CA SER A 163 -7.03 32.31 14.22
C SER A 163 -8.34 31.95 13.49
N ALA A 164 -8.89 30.75 13.75
CA ALA A 164 -10.18 30.30 13.22
C ALA A 164 -11.36 30.80 14.05
N GLY A 165 -11.13 31.49 15.18
CA GLY A 165 -12.18 31.99 16.08
C GLY A 165 -12.80 30.93 16.99
N ILE A 166 -12.16 29.77 17.11
CA ILE A 166 -12.50 28.77 18.12
C ILE A 166 -11.93 29.26 19.45
N ARG A 167 -12.69 29.10 20.54
CA ARG A 167 -12.28 29.56 21.88
C ARG A 167 -11.68 28.40 22.68
N LEU A 168 -10.58 28.67 23.37
CA LEU A 168 -9.80 27.73 24.17
C LEU A 168 -9.58 28.31 25.57
N ASN A 169 -9.56 27.48 26.61
CA ASN A 169 -9.07 27.87 27.94
C ASN A 169 -8.13 26.80 28.50
N GLY A 170 -7.72 26.91 29.76
CA GLY A 170 -6.72 26.02 30.35
C GLY A 170 -7.08 24.54 30.38
N SER A 171 -8.36 24.18 30.29
CA SER A 171 -8.83 22.79 30.43
C SER A 171 -9.88 22.36 29.41
N SER A 172 -10.41 23.26 28.58
CA SER A 172 -11.56 22.98 27.72
C SER A 172 -11.52 23.77 26.40
N ILE A 173 -12.27 23.27 25.43
CA ILE A 173 -12.45 23.89 24.11
C ILE A 173 -13.94 24.10 23.84
N ARG A 174 -14.29 25.25 23.26
CA ARG A 174 -15.65 25.52 22.77
C ARG A 174 -15.91 24.78 21.46
N GLN A 175 -16.86 23.87 21.48
CA GLN A 175 -17.26 22.97 20.39
C GLN A 175 -18.10 23.69 19.32
N SER A 176 -18.38 23.04 18.18
CA SER A 176 -19.14 23.70 17.10
C SER A 176 -20.58 24.06 17.48
N ASN A 177 -21.18 23.32 18.41
CA ASN A 177 -22.51 23.59 18.94
C ASN A 177 -22.53 24.70 20.02
N GLY A 178 -21.38 25.29 20.37
CA GLY A 178 -21.25 26.34 21.38
C GLY A 178 -21.01 25.84 22.81
N THR A 179 -21.09 24.53 23.07
CA THR A 179 -20.79 23.95 24.39
C THR A 179 -19.29 23.95 24.65
N TRP A 180 -18.90 24.04 25.93
CA TRP A 180 -17.52 23.84 26.37
C TRP A 180 -17.34 22.40 26.81
N LEU A 181 -16.32 21.72 26.30
CA LEU A 181 -15.95 20.38 26.72
C LEU A 181 -14.53 20.35 27.24
N ASP A 182 -14.35 19.69 28.39
CA ASP A 182 -13.04 19.44 28.97
C ASP A 182 -12.17 18.58 28.03
N GLY A 183 -10.88 18.86 28.03
CA GLY A 183 -9.90 18.25 27.17
C GLY A 183 -9.36 19.21 26.11
N ILE A 184 -8.61 18.63 25.18
CA ILE A 184 -7.83 19.37 24.16
C ILE A 184 -8.36 19.11 22.75
N THR A 185 -9.63 18.68 22.64
CA THR A 185 -10.28 18.32 21.38
C THR A 185 -11.48 19.22 21.05
N TYR A 186 -11.63 19.51 19.76
CA TYR A 186 -12.76 20.18 19.14
C TYR A 186 -13.48 19.20 18.22
N ASP A 187 -14.74 18.86 18.52
CA ASP A 187 -15.57 17.92 17.77
C ASP A 187 -14.85 16.58 17.45
N GLY A 188 -14.06 16.09 18.41
CA GLY A 188 -13.27 14.86 18.29
C GLY A 188 -11.88 15.01 17.64
N TYR A 189 -11.51 16.20 17.17
CA TYR A 189 -10.18 16.49 16.63
C TYR A 189 -9.31 17.17 17.67
N TYR A 190 -8.05 16.74 17.81
CA TYR A 190 -7.05 17.58 18.48
C TYR A 190 -6.87 18.89 17.71
N VAL A 191 -6.41 19.96 18.35
CA VAL A 191 -6.28 21.26 17.65
C VAL A 191 -4.83 21.68 17.56
N VAL A 192 -4.46 22.23 16.39
CA VAL A 192 -3.08 22.62 16.10
C VAL A 192 -2.99 24.02 15.49
N ALA A 193 -1.86 24.68 15.76
CA ALA A 193 -1.36 25.77 14.93
C ALA A 193 -0.52 25.22 13.78
N ALA A 194 -0.62 25.84 12.61
CA ALA A 194 0.12 25.44 11.41
C ALA A 194 0.57 26.66 10.58
N ASP A 195 1.39 26.42 9.55
CA ASP A 195 1.73 27.45 8.56
C ASP A 195 0.49 28.01 7.86
N LYS A 196 0.54 29.29 7.47
CA LYS A 196 -0.52 29.98 6.72
C LYS A 196 -0.89 29.31 5.39
N ALA A 197 -0.01 28.47 4.86
CA ALA A 197 -0.24 27.61 3.70
C ALA A 197 -1.49 26.72 3.88
N PHE A 198 -1.72 26.21 5.09
CA PHE A 198 -2.92 25.45 5.38
C PHE A 198 -4.09 26.40 5.59
N PRO A 199 -5.23 26.23 4.88
CA PRO A 199 -6.46 26.91 5.25
C PRO A 199 -6.88 26.54 6.69
N ASN A 200 -7.55 27.47 7.38
CA ASN A 200 -8.24 27.11 8.61
C ASN A 200 -9.24 25.98 8.35
N CYS A 201 -9.44 25.14 9.36
CA CYS A 201 -10.29 23.96 9.31
C CYS A 201 -9.76 22.82 8.40
N THR A 202 -8.45 22.82 8.08
CA THR A 202 -7.81 21.65 7.44
C THR A 202 -7.69 20.51 8.44
N ILE A 203 -8.10 19.30 8.04
CA ILE A 203 -7.96 18.09 8.83
C ILE A 203 -6.65 17.40 8.47
N LEU A 204 -5.84 17.15 9.50
CA LEU A 204 -4.55 16.48 9.42
C LEU A 204 -4.62 15.16 10.16
N GLU A 205 -4.00 14.12 9.61
CA GLU A 205 -3.63 12.93 10.37
C GLU A 205 -2.15 13.03 10.73
N ILE A 206 -1.85 12.90 12.02
CA ILE A 206 -0.49 12.90 12.54
C ILE A 206 -0.16 11.47 12.96
N SER A 207 0.79 10.86 12.25
CA SER A 207 1.28 9.50 12.51
C SER A 207 2.78 9.51 12.85
N ASN A 208 3.29 8.39 13.36
CA ASN A 208 4.69 8.24 13.77
C ASN A 208 5.13 9.35 14.75
N HIS A 209 4.31 9.63 15.76
CA HIS A 209 4.60 10.59 16.82
C HIS A 209 4.86 9.89 18.15
N THR A 210 5.45 10.64 19.08
CA THR A 210 5.78 10.18 20.43
C THR A 210 4.91 10.82 21.51
N PHE A 211 3.89 11.58 21.11
CA PHE A 211 2.94 12.17 22.06
C PHE A 211 2.22 11.13 22.91
N SER A 212 2.11 11.38 24.21
CA SER A 212 1.31 10.58 25.13
C SER A 212 0.72 11.44 26.24
N GLY A 213 -0.55 11.16 26.60
CA GLY A 213 -1.33 11.93 27.56
C GLY A 213 -2.55 12.58 26.91
N MET A 214 -3.58 12.91 27.70
CA MET A 214 -4.81 13.56 27.23
C MET A 214 -5.51 12.81 26.06
N GLY A 215 -5.47 11.47 26.08
CA GLY A 215 -6.04 10.62 25.03
C GLY A 215 -5.07 10.26 23.89
N LEU A 216 -3.87 10.84 23.86
CA LEU A 216 -2.83 10.50 22.88
C LEU A 216 -2.02 9.28 23.34
N THR A 217 -1.73 8.39 22.38
CA THR A 217 -0.87 7.21 22.58
C THR A 217 0.27 7.23 21.56
N SER A 218 1.51 7.08 22.03
CA SER A 218 2.69 7.08 21.17
C SER A 218 2.57 6.02 20.07
N GLY A 219 2.82 6.42 18.82
CA GLY A 219 2.74 5.55 17.65
C GLY A 219 1.32 5.29 17.11
N VAL A 220 0.27 5.69 17.83
CA VAL A 220 -1.13 5.56 17.36
C VAL A 220 -1.55 6.85 16.68
N PRO A 221 -1.81 6.86 15.36
CA PRO A 221 -2.20 8.07 14.65
C PRO A 221 -3.43 8.75 15.25
N PHE A 222 -3.45 10.09 15.20
CA PHE A 222 -4.62 10.88 15.60
C PHE A 222 -4.95 11.95 14.57
N LEU A 223 -6.21 12.40 14.61
CA LEU A 223 -6.70 13.47 13.77
C LEU A 223 -6.58 14.81 14.50
N ALA A 224 -6.06 15.80 13.78
CA ALA A 224 -5.89 17.16 14.24
C ALA A 224 -6.56 18.15 13.27
N LEU A 225 -7.04 19.27 13.80
CA LEU A 225 -7.66 20.34 13.06
C LEU A 225 -6.80 21.59 13.12
N VAL A 226 -6.49 22.15 11.95
CA VAL A 226 -5.77 23.42 11.85
C VAL A 226 -6.73 24.55 12.21
N VAL A 227 -6.59 25.09 13.41
CA VAL A 227 -7.46 26.18 13.91
C VAL A 227 -6.69 27.44 14.23
N ASP A 228 -5.36 27.35 14.37
CA ASP A 228 -4.56 28.45 14.87
C ASP A 228 -3.32 28.75 14.02
N ARG A 229 -2.69 29.90 14.28
CA ARG A 229 -1.46 30.33 13.65
C ARG A 229 -0.48 30.82 14.70
N GLY A 230 0.81 30.65 14.43
CA GLY A 230 1.88 31.22 15.23
C GLY A 230 2.96 31.79 14.34
N SER A 231 3.57 32.91 14.73
CA SER A 231 4.64 33.56 13.94
C SER A 231 5.86 32.65 13.74
N ALA A 232 6.14 31.76 14.71
CA ALA A 232 7.21 30.77 14.65
C ALA A 232 6.79 29.43 14.02
N ILE A 233 5.50 29.26 13.73
CA ILE A 233 4.91 28.02 13.21
C ILE A 233 4.79 28.16 11.69
N THR A 234 5.91 27.88 11.03
CA THR A 234 6.04 28.03 9.58
C THR A 234 6.53 26.74 8.92
N THR A 235 6.28 26.60 7.63
CA THR A 235 6.64 25.47 6.79
C THR A 235 6.11 24.13 7.35
N ASN A 236 6.99 23.16 7.59
CA ASN A 236 6.68 21.83 8.10
C ASN A 236 6.72 21.75 9.63
N LYS A 237 6.34 22.82 10.33
CA LYS A 237 6.17 22.85 11.79
C LYS A 237 4.70 22.92 12.17
N LEU A 238 4.36 22.27 13.27
CA LEU A 238 3.05 22.37 13.90
C LEU A 238 3.22 22.69 15.38
N ASP A 239 2.17 23.23 15.99
CA ASP A 239 2.07 23.42 17.44
C ASP A 239 0.79 22.75 17.95
N LEU A 240 0.90 21.81 18.88
CA LEU A 240 -0.24 21.09 19.44
C LEU A 240 -0.76 21.82 20.67
N PHE A 241 -2.06 22.11 20.71
CA PHE A 241 -2.67 22.67 21.90
C PHE A 241 -2.74 21.60 23.00
N VAL A 242 -2.31 21.96 24.21
CA VAL A 242 -2.29 21.02 25.36
C VAL A 242 -2.92 21.60 26.63
N GLY A 243 -3.77 22.63 26.51
CA GLY A 243 -4.39 23.30 27.66
C GLY A 243 -3.61 24.55 28.06
N SER A 244 -2.85 24.51 29.16
CA SER A 244 -2.06 25.64 29.67
C SER A 244 -0.55 25.43 29.55
N GLU A 245 0.21 26.49 29.25
CA GLU A 245 1.67 26.49 29.25
C GLU A 245 2.25 26.14 30.63
N LYS A 246 1.54 26.49 31.71
CA LYS A 246 1.94 26.13 33.08
C LYS A 246 1.95 24.63 33.32
N ASN A 247 1.20 23.86 32.53
CA ASN A 247 1.13 22.41 32.61
C ASN A 247 1.39 21.74 31.26
N ILE A 248 2.37 22.25 30.51
CA ILE A 248 2.68 21.77 29.16
C ILE A 248 3.05 20.27 29.11
N ASN A 249 3.47 19.68 30.23
CA ASN A 249 3.89 18.29 30.33
C ASN A 249 2.73 17.31 30.54
N VAL A 250 1.49 17.79 30.63
CA VAL A 250 0.28 16.94 30.60
C VAL A 250 0.21 16.07 29.34
N VAL A 251 0.80 16.56 28.24
CA VAL A 251 1.15 15.76 27.08
C VAL A 251 2.67 15.67 27.00
N THR A 252 3.20 14.46 27.11
CA THR A 252 4.63 14.20 26.96
C THR A 252 4.99 14.03 25.48
N ASN A 253 6.21 14.38 25.07
CA ASN A 253 6.75 13.99 23.77
C ASN A 253 8.22 13.60 23.90
N LYS A 254 8.64 12.56 23.18
CA LYS A 254 10.06 12.20 23.05
C LYS A 254 10.62 12.91 21.83
N ARG A 255 11.78 13.58 21.96
CA ARG A 255 12.37 14.48 20.94
C ARG A 255 12.55 13.88 19.53
N THR A 256 12.51 12.55 19.38
CA THR A 256 12.83 11.84 18.14
C THR A 256 11.58 11.28 17.48
N ALA A 257 10.79 12.13 16.82
CA ALA A 257 9.70 11.66 15.97
C ALA A 257 9.75 12.36 14.61
N ASN A 258 10.07 11.61 13.55
CA ASN A 258 9.84 12.02 12.16
C ASN A 258 8.34 11.85 11.86
N SER A 259 7.50 12.63 12.55
CA SER A 259 6.06 12.50 12.43
C SER A 259 5.63 12.84 11.01
N LYS A 260 4.84 11.94 10.42
CA LYS A 260 4.25 12.15 9.11
C LYS A 260 2.89 12.81 9.32
N VAL A 261 2.69 13.94 8.65
CA VAL A 261 1.45 14.70 8.70
C VAL A 261 0.80 14.65 7.33
N THR A 262 -0.38 14.07 7.25
CA THR A 262 -1.13 13.90 6.00
C THR A 262 -2.40 14.75 6.03
N VAL A 263 -2.68 15.49 4.97
CA VAL A 263 -3.96 16.18 4.80
C VAL A 263 -5.03 15.16 4.45
N VAL A 264 -6.02 14.98 5.30
CA VAL A 264 -7.09 13.97 5.09
C VAL A 264 -8.43 14.57 4.71
N GLY A 265 -8.63 15.86 4.93
CA GLY A 265 -9.85 16.56 4.56
C GLY A 265 -9.86 18.04 4.95
N PHE A 266 -11.02 18.67 4.75
CA PHE A 266 -11.26 20.07 5.07
C PHE A 266 -12.68 20.19 5.61
N LEU A 267 -12.85 20.88 6.73
CA LEU A 267 -14.15 21.35 7.19
C LEU A 267 -14.38 22.78 6.68
N LYS A 268 -15.64 23.22 6.66
CA LYS A 268 -15.97 24.59 6.27
C LYS A 268 -15.76 25.53 7.44
N TRP A 269 -15.00 26.58 7.21
CA TRP A 269 -14.92 27.68 8.16
C TRP A 269 -16.18 28.54 8.05
N THR A 270 -17.00 28.54 9.09
CA THR A 270 -18.35 29.15 9.06
C THR A 270 -18.79 29.66 10.43
N LYS A 271 -20.09 29.97 10.59
CA LYS A 271 -20.70 30.36 11.87
C LYS A 271 -21.81 29.39 12.27
N ASN A 272 -21.96 29.16 13.57
CA ASN A 272 -23.09 28.43 14.12
C ASN A 272 -24.33 29.34 14.30
N GLY A 273 -25.42 28.78 14.82
CA GLY A 273 -26.66 29.52 15.10
C GLY A 273 -26.51 30.64 16.14
N LEU A 274 -25.42 30.65 16.91
CA LEU A 274 -25.07 31.68 17.88
C LEU A 274 -24.19 32.79 17.27
N GLY A 275 -23.89 32.73 15.97
CA GLY A 275 -23.04 33.69 15.28
C GLY A 275 -21.54 33.50 15.52
N GLU A 276 -21.15 32.44 16.22
CA GLU A 276 -19.77 32.15 16.60
C GLU A 276 -19.03 31.43 15.47
N ARG A 277 -17.76 31.77 15.25
CA ARG A 277 -16.94 31.08 14.24
C ARG A 277 -16.67 29.62 14.65
N ILE A 278 -16.79 28.72 13.69
CA ILE A 278 -16.66 27.26 13.84
C ILE A 278 -16.02 26.62 12.60
N CYS A 279 -15.55 25.39 12.76
CA CYS A 279 -15.16 24.50 11.66
C CYS A 279 -16.16 23.34 11.61
N LYS A 280 -16.93 23.21 10.52
CA LYS A 280 -17.93 22.15 10.38
C LYS A 280 -18.15 21.75 8.94
#